data_AF-A0A832S830-F1
#
_entry.id   AF-A0A832S830-F1
#
_cell.length_a   1.000
_cell.length_b   1.000
_cell.length_c   1.000
_cell.angle_alpha   90.00
_cell.angle_beta   90.00
_cell.angle_gamma   90.00
#
_symmetry.space_group_name_H-M   'P 1'
#
loop_
_entity.id
_entity.type
_entity.pdbx_description
1 polymer ?
#
loop_
_entity_poly.entity_id
_entity_poly.type
_entity_poly.pdbx_seq_one_letter_code
_entity_poly.pdbx_strand_id
1 'polypeptide(L)' 'MNCPRCKSSNHTKNGIVCGRQRYKCHDCGY' A
#
# COMPACT_ATOMS: atom_id res chain seq x y z
N MET A 1 5.31 3.53 5.56
CA MET A 1 4.47 2.72 6.46
C MET A 1 4.61 1.28 6.04
N ASN A 2 4.98 0.38 6.94
CA ASN A 2 5.10 -1.03 6.59
C ASN A 2 3.71 -1.61 6.32
N CYS A 3 3.63 -2.54 5.36
CA CYS A 3 2.39 -3.23 5.04
C CYS A 3 1.84 -3.92 6.30
N PRO A 4 0.57 -3.71 6.67
CA PRO A 4 0.02 -4.32 7.88
C PRO A 4 -0.08 -5.85 7.78
N ARG A 5 -0.06 -6.40 6.55
CA ARG A 5 -0.18 -7.85 6.31
C ARG A 5 1.17 -8.57 6.36
N CYS A 6 2.15 -8.13 5.57
CA CYS A 6 3.45 -8.81 5.47
C CYS A 6 4.62 -8.04 6.11
N LYS A 7 4.36 -6.87 6.71
CA LYS A 7 5.35 -5.95 7.29
C LYS A 7 6.40 -5.45 6.29
N SER A 8 6.22 -5.71 5.00
CA SER A 8 7.12 -5.21 3.96
C SER A 8 7.08 -3.68 3.87
N SER A 9 8.25 -3.08 3.64
CA SER A 9 8.39 -1.67 3.32
C SER A 9 8.05 -1.36 1.86
N ASN A 10 7.95 -2.36 0.99
CA ASN A 10 7.64 -2.18 -0.43
C ASN A 10 6.14 -2.01 -0.65
N HIS A 11 5.73 -0.75 -0.77
CA HIS A 11 4.39 -0.34 -1.14
C HIS A 11 4.46 0.76 -2.20
N THR A 12 3.58 0.67 -3.20
CA THR A 12 3.47 1.63 -4.30
C THR A 12 2.16 2.41 -4.18
N LYS A 13 2.12 3.60 -4.76
CA LYS A 13 0.89 4.41 -4.81
C LYS A 13 -0.13 3.71 -5.71
N ASN A 14 -1.34 3.47 -5.19
CA ASN A 14 -2.42 2.75 -5.89
C ASN A 14 -3.67 3.63 -6.04
N GLY A 15 -3.48 4.80 -6.66
CA GLY A 15 -4.56 5.75 -6.91
C GLY A 15 -5.07 6.49 -5.66
N ILE A 16 -6.00 7.41 -5.87
CA ILE A 16 -6.59 8.26 -4.83
C ILE A 16 -8.09 7.97 -4.77
N VAL A 17 -8.63 7.72 -3.59
CA VAL A 17 -10.08 7.49 -3.36
C VAL A 17 -10.56 8.48 -2.31
N CYS A 18 -11.61 9.24 -2.62
CA CYS A 18 -12.16 10.29 -1.74
C CYS A 18 -11.08 11.28 -1.24
N GLY A 19 -10.13 11.65 -2.11
CA GLY A 19 -9.03 12.57 -1.77
C GLY A 19 -7.89 11.94 -0.95
N ARG A 20 -7.99 10.65 -0.59
CA ARG A 20 -6.93 9.94 0.16
C ARG A 20 -6.12 9.04 -0.78
N GLN A 21 -4.80 9.22 -0.76
CA GLN A 21 -3.86 8.35 -1.46
C GLN A 21 -3.95 6.92 -0.89
N ARG A 22 -4.28 5.95 -1.74
CA ARG A 22 -4.15 4.53 -1.42
C ARG A 22 -2.76 4.05 -1.77
N TYR A 23 -2.33 3.03 -1.05
CA TYR A 23 -1.07 2.34 -1.30
C TYR A 23 -1.37 0.85 -1.44
N LYS A 24 -0.63 0.18 -2.32
CA LYS A 24 -0.67 -1.27 -2.50
C LYS A 24 0.71 -1.84 -2.21
N CYS A 25 0.77 -2.86 -1.39
CA CYS A 25 1.98 -3.62 -1.10
C CYS A 25 2.36 -4.46 -2.32
N HIS A 26 3.62 -4.39 -2.72
CA HIS A 26 4.11 -5.13 -3.87
C HIS A 26 4.25 -6.63 -3.55
N ASP A 27 4.66 -6.99 -2.34
CA ASP A 27 4.93 -8.38 -1.96
C ASP A 27 3.67 -9.21 -1.74
N CYS A 28 2.63 -8.63 -1.12
CA CYS A 28 1.41 -9.37 -0.78
C CYS A 28 0.13 -8.84 -1.45
N GLY A 29 0.25 -7.78 -2.25
CA GLY A 29 -0.87 -7.19 -3.00
C GLY A 29 -1.88 -6.39 -2.17
N TYR A 30 -1.65 -6.22 -0.86
CA TYR A 30 -2.52 -5.50 0.08
C TYR A 30 -2.55 -3.99 -0.15
#